data_AF-A0A9W9Q7J1-F1
#
_entry.id   AF-A0A9W9Q7J1-F1
#
_cell.length_a   1.000
_cell.length_b   1.000
_cell.length_c   1.000
_cell.angle_alpha   90.00
_cell.angle_beta   90.00
_cell.angle_gamma   90.00
#
_symmetry.space_group_name_H-M   'P 1'
#
loop_
_entity.id
_entity.type
_entity.pdbx_description
1 polymer ?
#
loop_
_entity_poly.entity_id
_entity_poly.type
_entity_poly.pdbx_seq_one_letter_code
_entity_poly.pdbx_strand_id
1 'polypeptide(L)'
;MQRVIQRTTSARKQAFKRSIKAQERQELLDRIQTKRARKDFGAALSSQFKEARKNRWEDWEKGPLAPMRDAGLDRTTYGGLEGSILHPPRLPKHEQRRHVLFAAGDRVCVIRGQDQGKINVITQVNRDSETVLIKDVNMRDVIIPEWAKDRMANSNIDTQPQSFPVSFDDIRHIIKLEDTETGEMQQVMVKHAYAAGPYHERSPESKNPRYTRYVSGLDIEIPWPVEEEPTIADGDMDTSRMEVEASTFVASLAEPPMPSTVIDELRNKYSKFRTRHDPEYLREKMTEDYQKQYRETVSLSTPKTEFIKLRAAKALEKRNARLDADGNAQLSKETKSFIDQYLHKDMRGPLLKQQKIKFAAHQKRAKGKSGKAKKAKAEEAS
;
A
#
# COMPACT_ATOMS: atom_id res chain seq x y z
N MET A 1 4.95 -31.20 -20.92
CA MET A 1 5.54 -30.42 -19.78
C MET A 1 4.88 -29.10 -19.44
N GLN A 2 4.58 -28.24 -20.41
CA GLN A 2 3.95 -26.93 -20.19
C GLN A 2 2.65 -27.03 -19.36
N ARG A 3 1.89 -28.11 -19.54
CA ARG A 3 0.67 -28.42 -18.77
C ARG A 3 0.90 -28.61 -17.26
N VAL A 4 2.02 -29.21 -16.85
CA VAL A 4 2.33 -29.41 -15.42
C VAL A 4 2.61 -28.07 -14.75
N ILE A 5 3.39 -27.20 -15.41
CA ILE A 5 3.64 -25.83 -14.95
C ILE A 5 2.34 -25.02 -14.92
N GLN A 6 1.51 -25.13 -15.96
CA GLN A 6 0.18 -24.49 -15.99
C GLN A 6 -0.72 -24.95 -14.84
N ARG A 7 -0.68 -26.24 -14.45
CA ARG A 7 -1.43 -26.75 -13.29
C ARG A 7 -0.98 -26.11 -11.98
N THR A 8 0.33 -26.04 -11.74
CA THR A 8 0.89 -25.44 -10.51
C THR A 8 0.58 -23.95 -10.44
N THR A 9 0.79 -23.21 -11.53
CA THR A 9 0.49 -21.77 -11.61
C THR A 9 -0.99 -21.49 -11.41
N SER A 10 -1.87 -22.30 -12.00
CA SER A 10 -3.33 -22.18 -11.81
C SER A 10 -3.74 -22.46 -10.36
N ALA A 11 -3.17 -23.49 -9.72
CA ALA A 11 -3.41 -23.77 -8.31
C ALA A 11 -2.93 -22.62 -7.41
N ARG A 12 -1.76 -22.01 -7.70
CA ARG A 12 -1.25 -20.85 -6.98
C ARG A 12 -2.17 -19.64 -7.12
N LYS A 13 -2.61 -19.33 -8.34
CA LYS A 13 -3.57 -18.26 -8.60
C LYS A 13 -4.89 -18.48 -7.84
N GLN A 14 -5.38 -19.72 -7.78
CA GLN A 14 -6.60 -20.04 -7.04
C GLN A 14 -6.42 -19.88 -5.53
N ALA A 15 -5.30 -20.35 -4.97
CA ALA A 15 -4.99 -20.18 -3.55
C ALA A 15 -4.83 -18.69 -3.19
N PHE A 16 -4.11 -17.93 -4.02
CA PHE A 16 -3.94 -16.49 -3.87
C PHE A 16 -5.26 -15.73 -3.94
N LYS A 17 -6.15 -16.09 -4.88
CA LYS A 17 -7.50 -15.52 -4.95
C LYS A 17 -8.31 -15.82 -3.69
N ARG A 18 -8.15 -17.00 -3.08
CA ARG A 18 -8.81 -17.35 -1.81
C ARG A 18 -8.23 -16.57 -0.64
N SER A 19 -6.90 -16.40 -0.58
CA SER A 19 -6.25 -15.62 0.48
C SER A 19 -6.63 -14.15 0.40
N ILE A 20 -6.68 -13.56 -0.80
CA ILE A 20 -7.16 -12.18 -1.00
C ILE A 20 -8.59 -12.04 -0.49
N LYS A 21 -9.51 -12.92 -0.88
CA LYS A 21 -10.90 -12.87 -0.40
C LYS A 21 -11.02 -13.02 1.12
N ALA A 22 -10.15 -13.84 1.72
CA ALA A 22 -10.11 -14.00 3.17
C ALA A 22 -9.58 -12.73 3.85
N GLN A 23 -8.54 -12.10 3.30
CA GLN A 23 -8.02 -10.81 3.76
C GLN A 23 -9.05 -9.69 3.62
N GLU A 24 -9.73 -9.58 2.47
CA GLU A 24 -10.82 -8.62 2.26
C GLU A 24 -11.94 -8.79 3.31
N ARG A 25 -12.29 -10.04 3.64
CA ARG A 25 -13.27 -10.33 4.69
C ARG A 25 -12.77 -9.92 6.08
N GLN A 26 -11.50 -10.18 6.40
CA GLN A 26 -10.89 -9.74 7.66
C GLN A 26 -10.86 -8.21 7.76
N GLU A 27 -10.45 -7.52 6.70
CA GLU A 27 -10.45 -6.05 6.63
C GLU A 27 -11.85 -5.45 6.81
N LEU A 28 -12.88 -6.08 6.26
CA LEU A 28 -14.27 -5.67 6.45
C LEU A 28 -14.67 -5.79 7.93
N LEU A 29 -14.35 -6.92 8.57
CA LEU A 29 -14.64 -7.14 10.00
C LEU A 29 -13.89 -6.13 10.87
N ASP A 30 -12.61 -5.91 10.58
CA ASP A 30 -11.77 -4.92 11.25
C ASP A 30 -12.34 -3.50 11.13
N ARG A 31 -12.84 -3.14 9.94
CA ARG A 31 -13.48 -1.84 9.70
C ARG A 31 -14.77 -1.69 10.52
N ILE A 32 -15.60 -2.73 10.58
CA ILE A 32 -16.84 -2.72 11.37
C ILE A 32 -16.52 -2.59 12.86
N GLN A 33 -15.55 -3.36 13.37
CA GLN A 33 -15.11 -3.28 14.77
C GLN A 33 -14.58 -1.89 15.12
N THR A 34 -13.71 -1.33 14.27
CA THR A 34 -13.15 0.01 14.46
C THR A 34 -14.24 1.09 14.48
N LYS A 35 -15.23 0.98 13.59
CA LYS A 35 -16.37 1.91 13.56
C LYS A 35 -17.25 1.81 14.82
N ARG A 36 -17.47 0.59 15.33
CA ARG A 36 -18.21 0.38 16.59
C ARG A 36 -17.45 0.98 17.77
N ALA A 37 -16.18 0.63 17.93
CA ALA A 37 -15.34 1.17 19.00
C ALA A 37 -15.28 2.71 18.99
N ARG A 38 -15.17 3.34 17.81
CA ARG A 38 -15.27 4.80 17.65
C ARG A 38 -16.62 5.38 18.08
N LYS A 39 -17.72 4.72 17.72
CA LYS A 39 -19.06 5.13 18.12
C LYS A 39 -19.24 5.04 19.63
N ASP A 40 -18.80 3.95 20.23
CA ASP A 40 -18.95 3.69 21.66
C ASP A 40 -18.10 4.68 22.48
N PHE A 41 -16.84 4.90 22.07
CA PHE A 41 -15.97 5.92 22.66
C PHE A 41 -16.56 7.34 22.53
N GLY A 42 -17.05 7.71 21.35
CA GLY A 42 -17.69 9.01 21.13
C GLY A 42 -18.99 9.18 21.93
N ALA A 43 -19.75 8.11 22.12
CA ALA A 43 -20.96 8.11 22.95
C ALA A 43 -20.61 8.33 24.43
N ALA A 44 -19.59 7.64 24.95
CA ALA A 44 -19.10 7.80 26.32
C ALA A 44 -18.60 9.23 26.60
N LEU A 45 -17.85 9.83 25.67
CA LEU A 45 -17.45 11.24 25.81
C LEU A 45 -18.66 12.20 25.72
N SER A 46 -19.58 11.95 24.79
CA SER A 46 -20.74 12.82 24.60
C SER A 46 -21.70 12.79 25.79
N SER A 47 -21.90 11.64 26.43
CA SER A 47 -22.72 11.53 27.64
C SER A 47 -22.14 12.39 28.76
N GLN A 48 -20.83 12.32 29.00
CA GLN A 48 -20.14 13.14 30.00
C GLN A 48 -20.31 14.64 29.74
N PHE A 49 -20.16 15.10 28.50
CA PHE A 49 -20.37 16.52 28.17
C PHE A 49 -21.82 16.97 28.35
N LYS A 50 -22.79 16.12 28.03
CA LYS A 50 -24.22 16.42 28.22
C LYS A 50 -24.56 16.49 29.71
N GLU A 51 -24.05 15.55 30.50
CA GLU A 51 -24.22 15.53 31.94
C GLU A 51 -23.59 16.75 32.60
N ALA A 52 -22.35 17.09 32.27
CA ALA A 52 -21.68 18.29 32.77
C ALA A 52 -22.46 19.59 32.44
N ARG A 53 -23.07 19.66 31.25
CA ARG A 53 -23.93 20.80 30.86
C ARG A 53 -25.21 20.85 31.71
N LYS A 54 -25.85 19.70 31.91
CA LYS A 54 -27.05 19.60 32.75
C LYS A 54 -26.73 19.99 34.19
N ASN A 55 -25.62 19.50 34.73
CA ASN A 55 -25.17 19.79 36.09
C ASN A 55 -24.95 21.29 36.28
N ARG A 56 -24.23 21.93 35.35
CA ARG A 56 -24.03 23.39 35.37
C ARG A 56 -25.35 24.18 35.35
N TRP A 57 -26.32 23.73 34.56
CA TRP A 57 -27.62 24.39 34.48
C TRP A 57 -28.43 24.22 35.76
N GLU A 58 -28.45 23.01 36.33
CA GLU A 58 -29.11 22.74 37.61
C GLU A 58 -28.47 23.54 38.77
N ASP A 59 -27.15 23.67 38.77
CA ASP A 59 -26.43 24.44 39.79
C ASP A 59 -26.77 25.92 39.71
N TRP A 60 -26.93 26.44 38.48
CA TRP A 60 -27.37 27.81 38.24
C TRP A 60 -28.82 28.04 38.66
N GLU A 61 -29.73 27.13 38.33
CA GLU A 61 -31.16 27.24 38.63
C GLU A 61 -31.45 27.11 40.13
N LYS A 62 -30.80 26.15 40.80
CA LYS A 62 -31.07 25.82 42.20
C LYS A 62 -30.25 26.65 43.18
N GLY A 63 -29.13 27.24 42.74
CA GLY A 63 -28.26 28.07 43.57
C GLY A 63 -27.85 27.37 44.86
N PRO A 64 -28.30 27.82 46.05
CA PRO A 64 -27.96 27.18 47.33
C PRO A 64 -28.58 25.79 47.52
N LEU A 65 -29.58 25.41 46.73
CA LEU A 65 -30.23 24.09 46.76
C LEU A 65 -29.63 23.12 45.72
N ALA A 66 -28.44 23.41 45.20
CA ALA A 66 -27.76 22.52 44.26
C ALA A 66 -27.49 21.15 44.92
N PRO A 67 -27.73 20.02 44.22
CA PRO A 67 -27.55 18.71 44.78
C PRO A 67 -26.06 18.43 45.04
N MET A 68 -25.75 17.86 46.20
CA MET A 68 -24.40 17.36 46.50
C MET A 68 -24.18 16.04 45.75
N ARG A 69 -23.51 16.11 44.59
CA ARG A 69 -23.32 14.95 43.70
C ARG A 69 -22.24 13.99 44.20
N ASP A 70 -21.33 14.48 45.03
CA ASP A 70 -20.28 13.72 45.70
C ASP A 70 -20.81 12.96 46.94
N ALA A 71 -22.09 12.59 46.94
CA ALA A 71 -22.76 11.94 48.08
C ALA A 71 -23.48 10.65 47.64
N GLY A 72 -23.72 9.75 48.60
CA GLY A 72 -24.43 8.50 48.34
C GLY A 72 -23.58 7.49 47.57
N LEU A 73 -24.13 6.92 46.50
CA LEU A 73 -23.49 5.86 45.72
C LEU A 73 -22.27 6.35 44.95
N ASP A 74 -22.27 7.61 44.52
CA ASP A 74 -21.21 8.21 43.70
C ASP A 74 -20.16 8.98 44.52
N ARG A 75 -20.16 8.82 45.85
CA ARG A 75 -19.30 9.59 46.76
C ARG A 75 -17.81 9.52 46.39
N THR A 76 -17.35 8.36 45.94
CA THR A 76 -15.94 8.09 45.65
C THR A 76 -15.62 8.12 44.15
N THR A 77 -16.65 8.12 43.31
CA THR A 77 -16.55 7.99 41.85
C THR A 77 -16.94 9.25 41.10
N TYR A 78 -17.62 10.20 41.74
CA TYR A 78 -18.05 11.43 41.09
C TYR A 78 -16.85 12.20 40.54
N GLY A 79 -16.98 12.64 39.28
CA GLY A 79 -15.89 13.28 38.53
C GLY A 79 -14.84 12.31 37.96
N GLY A 80 -14.86 11.03 38.37
CA GLY A 80 -14.04 9.98 37.81
C GLY A 80 -14.47 9.58 36.40
N LEU A 81 -13.49 9.18 35.58
CA LEU A 81 -13.71 8.69 34.23
C LEU A 81 -13.70 7.17 34.19
N GLU A 82 -14.50 6.60 33.30
CA GLU A 82 -14.44 5.16 33.03
C GLU A 82 -13.09 4.79 32.37
N GLY A 83 -12.53 3.65 32.77
CA GLY A 83 -11.29 3.12 32.15
C GLY A 83 -11.41 2.85 30.64
N SER A 84 -12.62 2.70 30.10
CA SER A 84 -12.86 2.58 28.66
C SER A 84 -12.33 3.78 27.85
N ILE A 85 -12.28 4.96 28.46
CA ILE A 85 -11.88 6.22 27.82
C ILE A 85 -10.35 6.37 27.77
N LEU A 86 -9.61 5.62 28.60
CA LEU A 86 -8.13 5.62 28.58
C LEU A 86 -7.55 5.07 27.28
N HIS A 87 -8.30 4.23 26.57
CA HIS A 87 -7.84 3.54 25.38
C HIS A 87 -8.62 4.02 24.15
N PRO A 88 -8.21 5.14 23.52
CA PRO A 88 -8.87 5.63 22.33
C PRO A 88 -8.83 4.57 21.23
N PRO A 89 -9.92 4.42 20.47
CA PRO A 89 -10.01 3.41 19.43
C PRO A 89 -8.97 3.67 18.32
N ARG A 90 -8.43 2.59 17.76
CA ARG A 90 -7.50 2.66 16.62
C ARG A 90 -8.08 3.46 15.46
N LEU A 91 -7.23 4.22 14.76
CA LEU A 91 -7.59 4.84 13.49
C LEU A 91 -7.47 3.82 12.35
N PRO A 92 -8.30 3.90 11.28
CA PRO A 92 -8.09 3.17 10.05
C PRO A 92 -6.71 3.46 9.46
N LYS A 93 -6.06 2.44 8.91
CA LYS A 93 -4.70 2.52 8.34
C LYS A 93 -4.49 3.64 7.30
N HIS A 94 -5.55 4.05 6.59
CA HIS A 94 -5.47 5.11 5.58
C HIS A 94 -5.60 6.53 6.17
N GLU A 95 -6.16 6.65 7.38
CA GLU A 95 -6.21 7.91 8.15
C GLU A 95 -4.93 8.09 8.98
N GLN A 96 -4.23 6.99 9.29
CA GLN A 96 -2.99 7.01 10.07
C GLN A 96 -1.84 7.70 9.32
N ARG A 97 -1.07 8.50 10.03
CA ARG A 97 0.18 9.11 9.56
C ARG A 97 1.21 8.01 9.27
N ARG A 98 1.81 8.10 8.08
CA ARG A 98 2.89 7.18 7.67
C ARG A 98 4.14 7.32 8.54
N HIS A 99 4.46 8.53 8.97
CA HIS A 99 5.62 8.84 9.80
C HIS A 99 5.16 9.51 11.09
N VAL A 100 5.47 8.88 12.22
CA VAL A 100 5.22 9.37 13.58
C VAL A 100 6.48 10.07 14.08
N LEU A 101 6.37 11.36 14.36
CA LEU A 101 7.52 12.20 14.70
C LEU A 101 7.87 12.16 16.19
N PHE A 102 7.17 11.37 17.01
CA PHE A 102 7.33 11.31 18.46
C PHE A 102 7.80 9.92 18.90
N ALA A 103 8.64 9.88 19.93
CA ALA A 103 9.11 8.68 20.62
C ALA A 103 8.99 8.85 22.15
N ALA A 104 9.05 7.72 22.86
CA ALA A 104 9.16 7.75 24.32
C ALA A 104 10.50 8.38 24.72
N GLY A 105 10.48 9.28 25.72
CA GLY A 105 11.65 10.05 26.13
C GLY A 105 11.76 11.45 25.50
N ASP A 106 10.95 11.78 24.49
CA ASP A 106 10.93 13.13 23.93
C ASP A 106 10.33 14.14 24.90
N ARG A 107 10.90 15.36 24.92
CA ARG A 107 10.36 16.50 25.67
C ARG A 107 9.39 17.27 24.80
N VAL A 108 8.17 17.43 25.31
CA VAL A 108 7.08 18.04 24.56
C VAL A 108 6.27 19.04 25.37
N CYS A 109 5.67 20.00 24.66
CA CYS A 109 4.74 20.98 25.21
C CYS A 109 3.33 20.68 24.74
N VAL A 110 2.35 20.77 25.65
CA VAL A 110 0.93 20.70 25.30
C VAL A 110 0.45 22.07 24.82
N ILE A 111 -0.17 22.12 23.64
CA ILE A 111 -0.75 23.34 23.06
C ILE A 111 -2.23 23.49 23.43
N ARG A 112 -2.99 22.41 23.51
CA ARG A 112 -4.45 22.47 23.71
C ARG A 112 -4.89 21.60 24.88
N GLY A 113 -5.97 22.02 25.53
CA GLY A 113 -6.56 21.32 26.67
C GLY A 113 -6.33 22.06 27.98
N GLN A 114 -6.72 21.42 29.09
CA GLN A 114 -6.63 22.00 30.43
C GLN A 114 -5.19 22.27 30.86
N ASP A 115 -4.26 21.44 30.40
CA ASP A 115 -2.83 21.47 30.75
C ASP A 115 -1.98 22.19 29.69
N GLN A 116 -2.57 23.15 28.97
CA GLN A 116 -1.86 23.95 27.98
C GLN A 116 -0.63 24.66 28.59
N GLY A 117 0.49 24.61 27.88
CA GLY A 117 1.77 25.20 28.27
C GLY A 117 2.63 24.31 29.18
N LYS A 118 2.10 23.19 29.69
CA LYS A 118 2.90 22.24 30.47
C LYS A 118 3.89 21.51 29.57
N ILE A 119 5.11 21.40 30.08
CA ILE A 119 6.25 20.78 29.42
C ILE A 119 6.59 19.52 30.20
N ASN A 120 6.54 18.35 29.56
CA ASN A 120 6.96 17.09 30.18
C ASN A 120 7.48 16.09 29.15
N VAL A 121 7.91 14.93 29.65
CA VAL A 121 8.47 13.84 28.85
C VAL A 121 7.37 12.86 28.45
N ILE A 122 7.48 12.34 27.22
CA ILE A 122 6.61 11.28 26.72
C ILE A 122 6.96 9.93 27.38
N THR A 123 5.97 9.28 27.98
CA THR A 123 6.11 7.93 28.55
C THR A 123 5.85 6.84 27.52
N GLN A 124 4.76 6.96 26.76
CA GLN A 124 4.35 5.95 25.78
C GLN A 124 3.73 6.61 24.55
N VAL A 125 4.04 6.06 23.37
CA VAL A 125 3.47 6.50 22.08
C VAL A 125 2.63 5.38 21.49
N ASN A 126 1.34 5.67 21.24
CA ASN A 126 0.42 4.77 20.57
C ASN A 126 0.25 5.19 19.11
N ARG A 127 0.90 4.45 18.20
CA ARG A 127 0.88 4.73 16.75
C ARG A 127 -0.51 4.52 16.14
N ASP A 128 -1.25 3.53 16.65
CA ASP A 128 -2.53 3.14 16.08
C ASP A 128 -3.64 4.17 16.28
N SER A 129 -3.65 4.84 17.44
CA SER A 129 -4.62 5.87 17.83
C SER A 129 -4.09 7.29 17.62
N GLU A 130 -2.83 7.46 17.22
CA GLU A 130 -2.12 8.75 17.14
C GLU A 130 -2.17 9.55 18.46
N THR A 131 -1.95 8.83 19.57
CA THR A 131 -1.96 9.44 20.90
C THR A 131 -0.70 9.15 21.68
N VAL A 132 -0.42 10.01 22.65
CA VAL A 132 0.76 9.98 23.51
C VAL A 132 0.32 10.03 24.97
N LEU A 133 0.96 9.23 25.81
CA LEU A 133 0.91 9.40 27.26
C LEU A 133 2.11 10.23 27.70
N ILE A 134 1.84 11.38 28.29
CA ILE A 134 2.84 12.30 28.83
C ILE A 134 2.83 12.16 30.35
N LYS A 135 4.02 12.10 30.96
CA LYS A 135 4.15 11.98 32.42
C LYS A 135 3.51 13.19 33.13
N ASP A 136 2.69 12.92 34.13
CA ASP A 136 2.05 13.91 35.03
C ASP A 136 1.28 15.03 34.30
N VAL A 137 0.78 14.75 33.09
CA VAL A 137 0.01 15.67 32.25
C VAL A 137 -1.31 15.02 31.86
N ASN A 138 -2.37 15.82 31.81
CA ASN A 138 -3.74 15.39 31.60
C ASN A 138 -4.14 14.30 32.60
N MET A 139 -3.74 14.47 33.86
CA MET A 139 -4.06 13.57 34.95
C MET A 139 -5.54 13.67 35.29
N ARG A 140 -6.22 12.54 35.34
CA ARG A 140 -7.62 12.45 35.75
C ARG A 140 -7.84 11.19 36.57
N ASP A 141 -8.84 11.24 37.44
CA ASP A 141 -9.23 10.08 38.24
C ASP A 141 -9.97 9.08 37.36
N VAL A 142 -9.51 7.84 37.38
CA VAL A 142 -10.09 6.71 36.65
C VAL A 142 -10.80 5.80 37.63
N ILE A 143 -12.04 5.47 37.34
CA ILE A 143 -12.84 4.53 38.12
C ILE A 143 -12.29 3.12 37.88
N ILE A 144 -11.89 2.45 38.95
CA ILE A 144 -11.38 1.08 38.92
C ILE A 144 -12.57 0.12 38.89
N PRO A 145 -12.67 -0.77 37.88
CA PRO A 145 -13.74 -1.75 37.84
C PRO A 145 -13.56 -2.81 38.94
N GLU A 146 -14.66 -3.35 39.45
CA GLU A 146 -14.66 -4.27 40.61
C GLU A 146 -13.71 -5.46 40.43
N TRP A 147 -13.69 -6.09 39.26
CA TRP A 147 -12.78 -7.22 38.96
C TRP A 147 -11.29 -6.87 39.07
N ALA A 148 -10.93 -5.59 38.90
CA ALA A 148 -9.55 -5.12 39.02
C ALA A 148 -9.19 -4.74 40.46
N LYS A 149 -10.19 -4.39 41.29
CA LYS A 149 -9.97 -4.07 42.71
C LYS A 149 -9.40 -5.26 43.47
N ASP A 150 -9.86 -6.48 43.18
CA ASP A 150 -9.36 -7.71 43.82
C ASP A 150 -7.88 -7.98 43.53
N ARG A 151 -7.36 -7.48 42.40
CA ARG A 151 -5.96 -7.68 41.99
C ARG A 151 -5.04 -6.61 42.53
N MET A 152 -5.57 -5.42 42.81
CA MET A 152 -4.80 -4.35 43.40
C MET A 152 -4.82 -4.52 44.93
N ALA A 153 -3.67 -4.41 45.59
CA ALA A 153 -3.57 -4.56 47.05
C ALA A 153 -4.37 -3.51 47.85
N ASN A 154 -5.00 -2.54 47.17
CA ASN A 154 -5.74 -1.43 47.75
C ASN A 154 -7.25 -1.58 47.47
N SER A 155 -7.92 -2.48 48.18
CA SER A 155 -9.36 -2.77 48.00
C SER A 155 -10.30 -1.60 48.29
N ASN A 156 -9.81 -0.54 48.96
CA ASN A 156 -10.62 0.58 49.44
C ASN A 156 -10.58 1.82 48.53
N ILE A 157 -9.80 1.78 47.44
CA ILE A 157 -9.67 2.91 46.51
C ILE A 157 -10.52 2.64 45.28
N ASP A 158 -11.56 3.44 45.08
CA ASP A 158 -12.46 3.30 43.92
C ASP A 158 -11.94 4.02 42.67
N THR A 159 -11.07 5.02 42.85
CA THR A 159 -10.55 5.89 41.80
C THR A 159 -9.03 6.05 41.89
N GLN A 160 -8.35 6.04 40.74
CA GLN A 160 -6.90 6.23 40.67
C GLN A 160 -6.54 7.34 39.67
N PRO A 161 -5.67 8.30 40.05
CA PRO A 161 -5.20 9.30 39.11
C PRO A 161 -4.27 8.67 38.07
N GLN A 162 -4.59 8.86 36.79
CA GLN A 162 -3.79 8.39 35.66
C GLN A 162 -3.69 9.45 34.57
N SER A 163 -2.55 9.49 33.86
CA SER A 163 -2.37 10.35 32.70
C SER A 163 -3.23 9.87 31.53
N PHE A 164 -4.06 10.76 30.97
CA PHE A 164 -4.87 10.45 29.79
C PHE A 164 -4.12 10.70 28.48
N PRO A 165 -4.40 9.92 27.43
CA PRO A 165 -3.77 10.09 26.13
C PRO A 165 -4.10 11.45 25.50
N VAL A 166 -3.08 12.12 25.00
CA VAL A 166 -3.16 13.38 24.28
C VAL A 166 -2.85 13.14 22.79
N SER A 167 -3.57 13.81 21.89
CA SER A 167 -3.37 13.67 20.44
C SER A 167 -2.04 14.24 19.97
N PHE A 168 -1.46 13.67 18.90
CA PHE A 168 -0.27 14.23 18.23
C PHE A 168 -0.42 15.69 17.80
N ASP A 169 -1.64 16.13 17.48
CA ASP A 169 -1.89 17.50 17.02
C ASP A 169 -1.87 18.53 18.13
N ASP A 170 -2.07 18.10 19.38
CA ASP A 170 -2.14 18.99 20.54
C ASP A 170 -0.78 19.10 21.26
N ILE A 171 0.27 18.53 20.69
CA ILE A 171 1.61 18.44 21.28
C ILE A 171 2.65 19.00 20.31
N ARG A 172 3.71 19.64 20.82
CA ARG A 172 4.89 20.02 20.04
C ARG A 172 6.19 19.64 20.71
N HIS A 173 7.22 19.39 19.90
CA HIS A 173 8.58 19.16 20.37
C HIS A 173 9.17 20.41 21.00
N ILE A 174 10.01 20.19 22.02
CA ILE A 174 10.84 21.22 22.62
C ILE A 174 12.29 20.81 22.43
N ILE A 175 13.05 21.67 21.77
CA ILE A 175 14.45 21.44 21.45
C ILE A 175 15.27 22.57 22.05
N LYS A 176 16.50 22.26 22.45
CA LYS A 176 17.47 23.27 22.83
C LYS A 176 18.19 23.72 21.56
N LEU A 177 18.06 24.99 21.21
CA LEU A 177 18.74 25.61 20.08
C LEU A 177 19.60 26.77 20.57
N GLU A 178 20.74 26.96 19.92
CA GLU A 178 21.58 28.14 20.12
C GLU A 178 20.99 29.31 19.32
N ASP A 179 20.80 30.44 19.98
CA ASP A 179 20.39 31.66 19.30
C ASP A 179 21.56 32.27 18.51
N THR A 180 21.31 32.65 17.26
CA THR A 180 22.36 33.11 16.33
C THR A 180 22.95 34.46 16.73
N GLU A 181 22.18 35.29 17.44
CA GLU A 181 22.62 36.63 17.85
C GLU A 181 23.29 36.62 19.23
N THR A 182 22.76 35.84 20.18
CA THR A 182 23.23 35.84 21.58
C THR A 182 24.17 34.69 21.93
N GLY A 183 24.17 33.59 21.15
CA GLY A 183 24.93 32.37 21.47
C GLY A 183 24.41 31.61 22.70
N GLU A 184 23.26 32.02 23.26
CA GLU A 184 22.67 31.35 24.41
C GLU A 184 21.80 30.16 23.98
N MET A 185 21.84 29.09 24.78
CA MET A 185 21.02 27.89 24.56
C MET A 185 19.60 28.10 25.08
N GLN A 186 18.65 28.30 24.17
CA GLN A 186 17.24 28.51 24.50
C GLN A 186 16.40 27.26 24.21
N GLN A 187 15.37 27.04 25.04
CA GLN A 187 14.37 25.99 24.79
C GLN A 187 13.29 26.53 23.86
N VAL A 188 13.27 26.03 22.62
CA VAL A 188 12.38 26.50 21.57
C VAL A 188 11.30 25.44 21.29
N MET A 189 10.06 25.91 21.13
CA MET A 189 8.94 25.08 20.70
C MET A 189 8.94 24.94 19.17
N VAL A 190 8.97 23.71 18.68
CA VAL A 190 8.92 23.42 17.24
C VAL A 190 7.48 23.47 16.76
N LYS A 191 7.14 24.40 15.86
CA LYS A 191 5.77 24.51 15.31
C LYS A 191 5.40 23.35 14.38
N HIS A 192 6.30 23.02 13.47
CA HIS A 192 6.11 21.97 12.48
C HIS A 192 7.42 21.19 12.30
N ALA A 193 7.29 19.87 12.23
CA ALA A 193 8.39 18.97 11.96
C ALA A 193 7.98 18.02 10.84
N TYR A 194 8.95 17.50 10.11
CA TYR A 194 8.73 16.53 9.04
C TYR A 194 9.75 15.40 9.12
N ALA A 195 9.40 14.24 8.58
CA ALA A 195 10.30 13.11 8.46
C ALA A 195 11.00 13.13 7.10
N ALA A 196 12.30 12.90 7.09
CA ALA A 196 13.07 12.75 5.86
C ALA A 196 14.17 11.69 6.02
N GLY A 197 14.95 11.47 4.96
CA GLY A 197 16.20 10.73 5.07
C GLY A 197 17.28 11.56 5.77
N PRO A 198 18.36 10.94 6.26
CA PRO A 198 18.77 9.56 6.03
C PRO A 198 17.99 8.52 6.85
N TYR A 199 17.93 7.29 6.33
CA TYR A 199 17.38 6.14 7.06
C TYR A 199 18.52 5.40 7.74
N HIS A 200 18.57 5.43 9.07
CA HIS A 200 19.58 4.71 9.84
C HIS A 200 19.18 3.24 10.02
N GLU A 201 20.18 2.36 10.04
CA GLU A 201 20.04 1.00 10.54
C GLU A 201 20.13 1.06 12.06
N ARG A 202 19.04 0.73 12.74
CA ARG A 202 18.96 0.66 14.20
C ARG A 202 19.03 -0.79 14.65
N SER A 203 19.41 -1.00 15.91
CA SER A 203 19.33 -2.33 16.54
C SER A 203 17.92 -2.91 16.36
N PRO A 204 17.77 -4.23 16.11
CA PRO A 204 16.47 -4.88 15.96
C PRO A 204 15.50 -4.62 17.13
N GLU A 205 16.04 -4.32 18.31
CA GLU A 205 15.28 -4.11 19.55
C GLU A 205 14.84 -2.64 19.75
N SER A 206 15.37 -1.73 18.94
CA SER A 206 15.06 -0.31 19.05
C SER A 206 13.61 -0.03 18.69
N LYS A 207 12.91 0.74 19.54
CA LYS A 207 11.51 1.15 19.32
C LYS A 207 11.43 2.39 18.42
N ASN A 208 12.54 3.12 18.30
CA ASN A 208 12.69 4.33 17.51
C ASN A 208 12.55 4.08 15.99
N PRO A 209 11.93 5.01 15.25
CA PRO A 209 11.82 4.89 13.80
C PRO A 209 13.17 5.00 13.06
N ARG A 210 13.25 4.39 11.86
CA ARG A 210 14.47 4.40 11.03
C ARG A 210 14.79 5.74 10.38
N TYR A 211 13.80 6.60 10.15
CA TYR A 211 14.00 7.91 9.52
C TYR A 211 14.46 8.97 10.52
N THR A 212 15.10 10.02 10.02
CA THR A 212 15.36 11.24 10.78
C THR A 212 14.19 12.21 10.68
N ARG A 213 14.15 13.18 11.60
CA ARG A 213 13.09 14.18 11.69
C ARG A 213 13.71 15.56 11.77
N TYR A 214 13.11 16.52 11.09
CA TYR A 214 13.66 17.87 10.92
C TYR A 214 12.63 18.92 11.28
N VAL A 215 13.11 20.06 11.77
CA VAL A 215 12.31 21.28 11.93
C VAL A 215 12.03 21.86 10.56
N SER A 216 10.76 22.11 10.23
CA SER A 216 10.40 22.66 8.91
C SER A 216 11.00 24.04 8.70
N GLY A 217 11.67 24.25 7.57
CA GLY A 217 12.19 25.55 7.14
C GLY A 217 13.58 25.89 7.67
N LEU A 218 13.99 25.30 8.80
CA LEU A 218 15.37 25.40 9.30
C LEU A 218 16.21 24.17 8.97
N ASP A 219 15.55 23.04 8.66
CA ASP A 219 16.16 21.75 8.35
C ASP A 219 17.16 21.28 9.42
N ILE A 220 16.92 21.71 10.66
CA ILE A 220 17.66 21.28 11.85
C ILE A 220 17.13 19.91 12.28
N GLU A 221 18.03 18.96 12.44
CA GLU A 221 17.69 17.61 12.88
C GLU A 221 17.21 17.60 14.34
N ILE A 222 16.13 16.89 14.59
CA ILE A 222 15.61 16.60 15.92
C ILE A 222 16.11 15.20 16.32
N PRO A 223 17.15 15.07 17.15
CA PRO A 223 17.69 13.77 17.49
C PRO A 223 16.62 12.92 18.18
N TRP A 224 16.61 11.62 17.88
CA TRP A 224 15.78 10.67 18.61
C TRP A 224 16.29 10.51 20.05
N PRO A 225 15.39 10.22 21.02
CA PRO A 225 15.81 10.02 22.40
C PRO A 225 16.67 8.76 22.49
N VAL A 226 17.67 8.81 23.37
CA VAL A 226 18.54 7.67 23.66
C VAL A 226 17.69 6.60 24.34
N GLU A 227 17.63 5.41 23.74
CA GLU A 227 16.97 4.26 24.33
C GLU A 227 17.93 3.56 25.27
N GLU A 228 17.43 3.18 26.44
CA GLU A 228 18.14 2.24 27.31
C GLU A 228 18.10 0.87 26.65
N GLU A 229 19.27 0.27 26.45
CA GLU A 229 19.38 -1.08 25.92
C GLU A 229 18.67 -2.05 26.88
N PRO A 230 17.75 -2.90 26.39
CA PRO A 230 17.10 -3.86 27.26
C PRO A 230 18.17 -4.79 27.86
N THR A 231 18.06 -5.08 29.15
CA THR A 231 18.89 -6.12 29.77
C THR A 231 18.42 -7.48 29.27
N ILE A 232 19.05 -7.99 28.23
CA ILE A 232 18.83 -9.35 27.74
C ILE A 232 19.54 -10.28 28.71
N ALA A 233 18.77 -11.09 29.43
CA ALA A 233 19.30 -12.13 30.30
C ALA A 233 19.11 -13.48 29.61
N ASP A 234 20.17 -14.29 29.61
CA ASP A 234 20.10 -15.67 29.15
C ASP A 234 19.21 -16.47 30.12
N GLY A 235 18.15 -17.06 29.61
CA GLY A 235 17.30 -17.97 30.38
C GLY A 235 17.88 -19.38 30.43
N ASP A 236 17.43 -20.18 31.39
CA ASP A 236 17.86 -21.60 31.53
C ASP A 236 17.53 -22.47 30.31
N MET A 237 16.57 -22.03 29.49
CA MET A 237 16.13 -22.73 28.27
C MET A 237 16.82 -22.24 27.00
N ASP A 238 17.70 -21.24 27.11
CA ASP A 238 18.45 -20.72 25.99
C ASP A 238 19.68 -21.58 25.72
N THR A 239 20.09 -21.64 24.46
CA THR A 239 21.28 -22.40 24.06
C THR A 239 22.52 -21.56 24.30
N SER A 240 23.58 -22.18 24.80
CA SER A 240 24.83 -21.46 25.03
C SER A 240 25.42 -20.98 23.70
N ARG A 241 26.05 -19.81 23.71
CA ARG A 241 26.66 -19.23 22.49
C ARG A 241 27.62 -20.18 21.80
N MET A 242 28.37 -20.96 22.57
CA MET A 242 29.32 -21.95 22.03
C MET A 242 28.62 -23.05 21.23
N GLU A 243 27.44 -23.51 21.65
CA GLU A 243 26.66 -24.52 20.94
C GLU A 243 26.00 -23.95 19.68
N VAL A 244 25.53 -22.70 19.74
CA VAL A 244 24.90 -22.00 18.59
C VAL A 244 25.92 -21.74 17.48
N GLU A 245 27.13 -21.31 17.83
CA GLU A 245 28.18 -20.99 16.86
C GLU A 245 28.93 -22.23 16.34
N ALA A 246 28.68 -23.42 16.91
CA ALA A 246 29.31 -24.66 16.49
C ALA A 246 28.90 -25.05 15.05
N SER A 247 29.84 -24.91 14.10
CA SER A 247 29.62 -25.30 12.70
C SER A 247 29.74 -26.82 12.53
N THR A 248 28.61 -27.52 12.59
CA THR A 248 28.54 -28.99 12.48
C THR A 248 28.19 -29.49 11.07
N PHE A 249 27.68 -28.61 10.20
CA PHE A 249 27.24 -28.99 8.86
C PHE A 249 28.42 -29.11 7.88
N VAL A 250 28.66 -30.34 7.40
CA VAL A 250 29.64 -30.62 6.35
C VAL A 250 28.90 -30.90 5.04
N ALA A 251 29.12 -30.06 4.03
CA ALA A 251 28.47 -30.22 2.74
C ALA A 251 29.09 -31.39 1.94
N SER A 252 28.32 -32.44 1.72
CA SER A 252 28.67 -33.57 0.86
C SER A 252 27.91 -33.53 -0.47
N LEU A 253 28.59 -33.91 -1.56
CA LEU A 253 27.95 -34.08 -2.88
C LEU A 253 27.46 -35.52 -3.11
N ALA A 254 28.16 -36.50 -2.53
CA ALA A 254 27.86 -37.92 -2.70
C ALA A 254 26.63 -38.37 -1.90
N GLU A 255 26.49 -37.84 -0.68
CA GLU A 255 25.40 -38.16 0.23
C GLU A 255 24.51 -36.94 0.43
N PRO A 256 23.18 -37.11 0.44
CA PRO A 256 22.28 -36.03 0.79
C PRO A 256 22.45 -35.66 2.27
N PRO A 257 22.24 -34.38 2.65
CA PRO A 257 22.46 -33.91 4.02
C PRO A 257 21.51 -34.53 5.06
N MET A 258 20.41 -35.13 4.59
CA MET A 258 19.41 -35.81 5.39
C MET A 258 18.98 -37.08 4.65
N PRO A 259 18.49 -38.12 5.35
CA PRO A 259 17.96 -39.31 4.70
C PRO A 259 16.80 -38.96 3.77
N SER A 260 16.68 -39.69 2.66
CA SER A 260 15.71 -39.40 1.60
C SER A 260 14.25 -39.47 2.06
N THR A 261 13.96 -40.21 3.14
CA THR A 261 12.63 -40.32 3.76
C THR A 261 12.12 -38.98 4.30
N VAL A 262 13.00 -38.13 4.83
CA VAL A 262 12.64 -36.83 5.42
C VAL A 262 12.11 -35.85 4.36
N ILE A 263 12.46 -36.04 3.09
CA ILE A 263 11.96 -35.20 1.99
C ILE A 263 10.44 -35.26 1.89
N ASP A 264 9.84 -36.42 2.16
CA ASP A 264 8.39 -36.62 2.07
C ASP A 264 7.64 -36.00 3.27
N GLU A 265 8.33 -35.76 4.39
CA GLU A 265 7.81 -35.01 5.55
C GLU A 265 7.89 -33.50 5.33
N LEU A 266 9.04 -33.01 4.85
CA LEU A 266 9.27 -31.58 4.57
C LEU A 266 8.33 -31.06 3.48
N ARG A 267 7.95 -31.92 2.54
CA ARG A 267 7.00 -31.56 1.47
C ARG A 267 6.10 -32.72 1.10
N ASN A 268 4.84 -32.41 0.86
CA ASN A 268 3.93 -33.40 0.29
C ASN A 268 4.34 -33.76 -1.15
N LYS A 269 4.80 -35.01 -1.33
CA LYS A 269 5.22 -35.62 -2.62
C LYS A 269 4.20 -35.47 -3.75
N TYR A 270 2.91 -35.50 -3.41
CA TYR A 270 1.78 -35.45 -4.35
C TYR A 270 1.13 -34.06 -4.41
N SER A 271 1.78 -33.04 -3.85
CA SER A 271 1.26 -31.67 -3.87
C SER A 271 1.10 -31.14 -5.30
N LYS A 272 -0.06 -30.53 -5.56
CA LYS A 272 -0.33 -29.79 -6.80
C LYS A 272 0.56 -28.56 -7.02
N PHE A 273 1.31 -28.14 -5.99
CA PHE A 273 2.26 -27.03 -6.03
C PHE A 273 3.71 -27.47 -6.26
N ARG A 274 3.96 -28.78 -6.40
CA ARG A 274 5.29 -29.34 -6.67
C ARG A 274 5.81 -28.81 -8.01
N THR A 275 7.02 -28.25 -8.00
CA THR A 275 7.72 -27.74 -9.19
C THR A 275 8.94 -28.59 -9.58
N ARG A 276 9.59 -29.22 -8.59
CA ARG A 276 10.75 -30.10 -8.78
C ARG A 276 10.26 -31.54 -8.92
N HIS A 277 10.27 -32.06 -10.15
CA HIS A 277 9.82 -33.40 -10.52
C HIS A 277 11.00 -34.30 -10.90
N ASP A 278 10.81 -35.60 -10.74
CA ASP A 278 11.81 -36.61 -11.06
C ASP A 278 11.89 -36.79 -12.59
N PRO A 279 13.07 -37.09 -13.16
CA PRO A 279 13.25 -37.17 -14.62
C PRO A 279 12.37 -38.24 -15.28
N GLU A 280 12.07 -39.33 -14.57
CA GLU A 280 11.16 -40.38 -15.06
C GLU A 280 9.74 -39.87 -15.23
N TYR A 281 9.20 -39.19 -14.22
CA TYR A 281 7.88 -38.55 -14.29
C TYR A 281 7.81 -37.51 -15.42
N LEU A 282 8.90 -36.76 -15.64
CA LEU A 282 9.00 -35.82 -16.76
C LEU A 282 8.91 -36.55 -18.11
N ARG A 283 9.64 -37.65 -18.27
CA ARG A 283 9.61 -38.48 -19.49
C ARG A 283 8.22 -39.05 -19.74
N GLU A 284 7.58 -39.62 -18.71
CA GLU A 284 6.22 -40.16 -18.80
C GLU A 284 5.20 -39.07 -19.21
N LYS A 285 5.31 -37.87 -18.63
CA LYS A 285 4.43 -36.77 -19.02
C LYS A 285 4.70 -36.23 -20.42
N MET A 286 5.94 -36.31 -20.90
CA MET A 286 6.27 -35.95 -22.27
C MET A 286 5.73 -36.98 -23.26
N THR A 287 5.84 -38.29 -22.96
CA THR A 287 5.28 -39.35 -23.82
C THR A 287 3.76 -39.27 -23.88
N GLU A 288 3.07 -38.99 -22.75
CA GLU A 288 1.63 -38.73 -22.75
C GLU A 288 1.24 -37.54 -23.64
N ASP A 289 2.01 -36.44 -23.58
CA ASP A 289 1.77 -35.26 -24.42
C ASP A 289 1.98 -35.60 -25.91
N TYR A 290 3.03 -36.37 -26.27
CA TYR A 290 3.25 -36.84 -27.64
C TYR A 290 2.16 -37.81 -28.13
N GLN A 291 1.71 -38.74 -27.29
CA GLN A 291 0.62 -39.66 -27.64
C GLN A 291 -0.69 -38.90 -27.89
N LYS A 292 -0.98 -37.85 -27.13
CA LYS A 292 -2.14 -36.99 -27.37
C LYS A 292 -2.02 -36.23 -28.68
N GLN A 293 -0.87 -35.63 -28.95
CA GLN A 293 -0.61 -34.97 -30.23
C GLN A 293 -0.76 -35.96 -31.39
N TYR A 294 -0.20 -37.16 -31.27
CA TYR A 294 -0.35 -38.22 -32.25
C TYR A 294 -1.82 -38.59 -32.46
N ARG A 295 -2.60 -38.82 -31.39
CA ARG A 295 -4.05 -39.08 -31.49
C ARG A 295 -4.81 -37.94 -32.17
N GLU A 296 -4.45 -36.69 -31.92
CA GLU A 296 -5.03 -35.52 -32.59
C GLU A 296 -4.67 -35.49 -34.09
N THR A 297 -3.47 -35.95 -34.46
CA THR A 297 -3.06 -36.06 -35.87
C THR A 297 -3.68 -37.25 -36.61
N VAL A 298 -3.89 -38.36 -35.92
CA VAL A 298 -4.49 -39.58 -36.48
C VAL A 298 -6.00 -39.40 -36.53
N SER A 299 -6.46 -38.65 -37.54
CA SER A 299 -7.84 -38.68 -37.99
C SER A 299 -7.99 -39.80 -39.02
N LEU A 300 -8.97 -40.70 -38.85
CA LEU A 300 -9.39 -41.60 -39.93
C LEU A 300 -9.96 -40.74 -41.08
N SER A 301 -9.12 -40.43 -42.06
CA SER A 301 -9.55 -39.73 -43.27
C SER A 301 -10.09 -40.72 -44.28
N THR A 302 -11.24 -40.40 -44.85
CA THR A 302 -11.70 -41.07 -46.07
C THR A 302 -10.83 -40.64 -47.26
N PRO A 303 -10.71 -41.45 -48.32
CA PRO A 303 -9.99 -41.07 -49.54
C PRO A 303 -10.48 -39.74 -50.14
N LYS A 304 -11.78 -39.44 -50.00
CA LYS A 304 -12.38 -38.17 -50.40
C LYS A 304 -11.85 -37.00 -49.57
N THR A 305 -11.71 -37.15 -48.26
CA THR A 305 -11.13 -36.10 -47.39
C THR A 305 -9.65 -35.89 -47.65
N GLU A 306 -8.88 -36.93 -47.95
CA GLU A 306 -7.46 -36.80 -48.34
C GLU A 306 -7.31 -36.05 -49.65
N PHE A 307 -8.15 -36.34 -50.63
CA PHE A 307 -8.18 -35.61 -51.89
C PHE A 307 -8.51 -34.12 -51.69
N ILE A 308 -9.45 -33.79 -50.80
CA ILE A 308 -9.78 -32.40 -50.45
C ILE A 308 -8.58 -31.73 -49.76
N LYS A 309 -7.92 -32.39 -48.81
CA LYS A 309 -6.71 -31.87 -48.13
C LYS A 309 -5.58 -31.63 -49.13
N LEU A 310 -5.32 -32.56 -50.05
CA LEU A 310 -4.31 -32.42 -51.11
C LEU A 310 -4.65 -31.26 -52.06
N ARG A 311 -5.92 -31.12 -52.45
CA ARG A 311 -6.37 -30.01 -53.29
C ARG A 311 -6.22 -28.66 -52.57
N ALA A 312 -6.55 -28.60 -51.28
CA ALA A 312 -6.38 -27.42 -50.45
C ALA A 312 -4.89 -27.06 -50.27
N ALA A 313 -4.02 -28.04 -50.01
CA ALA A 313 -2.58 -27.84 -49.91
C ALA A 313 -1.99 -27.31 -51.22
N LYS A 314 -2.33 -27.93 -52.36
CA LYS A 314 -1.93 -27.42 -53.69
C LYS A 314 -2.47 -26.02 -53.98
N ALA A 315 -3.67 -25.68 -53.51
CA ALA A 315 -4.21 -24.34 -53.65
C ALA A 315 -3.48 -23.32 -52.77
N LEU A 316 -3.09 -23.69 -51.55
CA LEU A 316 -2.27 -22.88 -50.66
C LEU A 316 -0.85 -22.67 -51.20
N GLU A 317 -0.20 -23.71 -51.73
CA GLU A 317 1.11 -23.60 -52.38
C GLU A 317 1.05 -22.65 -53.58
N LYS A 318 0.02 -22.80 -54.44
CA LYS A 318 -0.20 -21.87 -55.56
C LYS A 318 -0.48 -20.44 -55.10
N ARG A 319 -1.14 -20.27 -53.95
CA ARG A 319 -1.39 -18.95 -53.35
C ARG A 319 -0.09 -18.36 -52.80
N ASN A 320 0.68 -19.14 -52.05
CA ASN A 320 1.96 -18.73 -51.45
C ASN A 320 3.02 -18.43 -52.52
N ALA A 321 3.04 -19.18 -53.63
CA ALA A 321 3.89 -18.89 -54.78
C ALA A 321 3.53 -17.59 -55.51
N ARG A 322 2.31 -17.10 -55.30
CA ARG A 322 1.87 -15.78 -55.75
C ARG A 322 2.06 -14.72 -54.67
N LEU A 323 2.68 -15.01 -53.53
CA LEU A 323 3.01 -14.00 -52.53
C LEU A 323 4.48 -13.56 -52.67
N ASP A 324 4.76 -12.27 -52.51
CA ASP A 324 6.10 -11.72 -52.33
C ASP A 324 6.67 -12.04 -50.93
N ALA A 325 7.95 -11.71 -50.68
CA ALA A 325 8.62 -11.92 -49.38
C ALA A 325 7.89 -11.24 -48.19
N ASP A 326 7.14 -10.16 -48.45
CA ASP A 326 6.35 -9.43 -47.45
C ASP A 326 4.91 -9.96 -47.29
N GLY A 327 4.54 -11.05 -47.99
CA GLY A 327 3.22 -11.68 -47.88
C GLY A 327 2.11 -11.02 -48.71
N ASN A 328 2.44 -10.10 -49.62
CA ASN A 328 1.50 -9.46 -50.56
C ASN A 328 1.36 -10.27 -51.85
N ALA A 329 0.20 -10.23 -52.50
CA ALA A 329 -0.02 -10.98 -53.74
C ALA A 329 0.65 -10.31 -54.96
N GLN A 330 1.57 -11.04 -55.61
CA GLN A 330 2.16 -10.71 -56.89
C GLN A 330 1.08 -10.65 -57.97
N LEU A 331 0.90 -9.46 -58.54
CA LEU A 331 0.12 -9.28 -59.77
C LEU A 331 0.76 -10.05 -60.92
N SER A 332 -0.06 -10.80 -61.66
CA SER A 332 0.41 -11.54 -62.83
C SER A 332 0.96 -10.56 -63.89
N LYS A 333 1.93 -11.01 -64.70
CA LYS A 333 2.54 -10.18 -65.76
C LYS A 333 1.49 -9.69 -66.77
N GLU A 334 0.49 -10.52 -67.06
CA GLU A 334 -0.64 -10.16 -67.91
C GLU A 334 -1.50 -9.06 -67.27
N THR A 335 -1.83 -9.19 -65.98
CA THR A 335 -2.58 -8.16 -65.25
C THR A 335 -1.81 -6.84 -65.18
N LYS A 336 -0.48 -6.87 -64.99
CA LYS A 336 0.37 -5.68 -65.07
C LYS A 336 0.29 -5.03 -66.45
N SER A 337 0.47 -5.81 -67.52
CA SER A 337 0.38 -5.31 -68.91
C SER A 337 -1.00 -4.78 -69.28
N PHE A 338 -2.08 -5.39 -68.76
CA PHE A 338 -3.45 -4.92 -68.97
C PHE A 338 -3.70 -3.60 -68.26
N ILE A 339 -3.25 -3.46 -67.01
CA ILE A 339 -3.31 -2.20 -66.26
C ILE A 339 -2.53 -1.12 -67.01
N ASP A 340 -1.32 -1.44 -67.50
CA ASP A 340 -0.50 -0.50 -68.28
C ASP A 340 -1.20 -0.09 -69.59
N GLN A 341 -1.74 -1.04 -70.35
CA GLN A 341 -2.48 -0.77 -71.59
C GLN A 341 -3.77 0.02 -71.33
N TYR A 342 -4.50 -0.29 -70.26
CA TYR A 342 -5.72 0.42 -69.86
C TYR A 342 -5.40 1.86 -69.45
N LEU A 343 -4.37 2.07 -68.63
CA LEU A 343 -3.85 3.40 -68.30
C LEU A 343 -3.42 4.16 -69.56
N HIS A 344 -2.74 3.51 -70.50
CA HIS A 344 -2.37 4.13 -71.78
C HIS A 344 -3.57 4.46 -72.69
N LYS A 345 -4.64 3.67 -72.64
CA LYS A 345 -5.87 3.89 -73.41
C LYS A 345 -6.71 5.03 -72.83
N ASP A 346 -6.85 5.08 -71.50
CA ASP A 346 -7.55 6.17 -70.80
C ASP A 346 -6.79 7.50 -70.88
N MET A 347 -5.46 7.47 -70.91
CA MET A 347 -4.62 8.66 -71.15
C MET A 347 -4.73 9.20 -72.60
N ARG A 348 -5.42 8.50 -73.51
CA ARG A 348 -5.74 8.97 -74.88
C ARG A 348 -7.22 9.37 -75.07
N GLY A 349 -8.06 9.27 -74.03
CA GLY A 349 -9.45 9.72 -74.03
C GLY A 349 -9.64 11.24 -73.75
N PRO A 350 -10.80 11.83 -74.09
CA PRO A 350 -11.02 13.30 -74.12
C PRO A 350 -11.02 14.01 -72.75
N LEU A 351 -10.84 13.30 -71.65
CA LEU A 351 -10.79 13.84 -70.28
C LEU A 351 -9.56 14.74 -70.02
N LEU A 352 -8.48 14.58 -70.77
CA LEU A 352 -7.29 15.44 -70.70
C LEU A 352 -7.49 16.84 -71.30
N LYS A 353 -8.42 17.03 -72.26
CA LYS A 353 -8.78 18.38 -72.73
C LYS A 353 -9.56 19.13 -71.66
N GLN A 354 -10.49 18.47 -70.97
CA GLN A 354 -11.30 19.11 -69.92
C GLN A 354 -10.48 19.42 -68.66
N GLN A 355 -9.53 18.56 -68.28
CA GLN A 355 -8.64 18.83 -67.15
C GLN A 355 -7.61 19.93 -67.46
N LYS A 356 -7.03 19.98 -68.67
CA LYS A 356 -6.16 21.11 -69.08
C LYS A 356 -6.93 22.44 -69.13
N ILE A 357 -8.18 22.45 -69.58
CA ILE A 357 -9.04 23.67 -69.56
C ILE A 357 -9.34 24.11 -68.12
N LYS A 358 -9.68 23.18 -67.22
CA LYS A 358 -9.93 23.49 -65.80
C LYS A 358 -8.67 23.95 -65.06
N PHE A 359 -7.51 23.36 -65.34
CA PHE A 359 -6.24 23.78 -64.73
C PHE A 359 -5.75 25.14 -65.27
N ALA A 360 -5.94 25.42 -66.56
CA ALA A 360 -5.65 26.74 -67.15
C ALA A 360 -6.60 27.83 -66.62
N ALA A 361 -7.88 27.51 -66.40
CA ALA A 361 -8.84 28.43 -65.77
C ALA A 361 -8.49 28.70 -64.29
N HIS A 362 -8.04 27.69 -63.55
CA HIS A 362 -7.63 27.83 -62.16
C HIS A 362 -6.32 28.63 -62.02
N GLN A 363 -5.34 28.44 -62.91
CA GLN A 363 -4.11 29.25 -62.93
C GLN A 363 -4.36 30.71 -63.33
N LYS A 364 -5.29 30.99 -64.27
CA LYS A 364 -5.70 32.36 -64.59
C LYS A 364 -6.41 33.04 -63.40
N ARG A 365 -7.28 32.33 -62.66
CA ARG A 365 -7.90 32.84 -61.42
C ARG A 365 -6.88 33.07 -60.29
N ALA A 366 -5.87 32.21 -60.15
CA ALA A 366 -4.82 32.37 -59.15
C ALA A 366 -3.90 33.57 -59.44
N LYS A 367 -3.54 33.84 -60.71
CA LYS A 367 -2.78 35.03 -61.12
C LYS A 367 -3.57 36.34 -61.02
N GLY A 368 -4.89 36.31 -61.21
CA GLY A 368 -5.76 37.49 -61.00
C GLY A 368 -5.94 37.88 -59.53
N LYS A 369 -5.95 36.90 -58.61
CA LYS A 369 -6.04 37.17 -57.16
C LYS A 369 -4.70 37.61 -56.54
N SER A 370 -3.56 37.14 -57.04
CA SER A 370 -2.24 37.60 -56.57
C SER A 370 -1.89 39.03 -57.04
N GLY A 371 -2.44 39.48 -58.18
CA GLY A 371 -2.30 40.87 -58.65
C GLY A 371 -3.08 41.89 -57.80
N LYS A 372 -4.31 41.55 -57.35
CA LYS A 372 -5.07 42.41 -56.42
C LYS A 372 -4.49 42.46 -55.01
N ALA A 373 -3.92 41.34 -54.52
CA ALA A 373 -3.27 41.30 -53.21
C ALA A 373 -1.92 42.05 -53.16
N LYS A 374 -1.19 42.15 -54.29
CA LYS A 374 0.03 42.97 -54.37
C LYS A 374 -0.25 44.47 -54.56
N LYS A 375 -1.39 44.86 -55.12
CA LYS A 375 -1.79 46.28 -55.23
C LYS A 375 -2.30 46.83 -53.90
N ALA A 376 -3.04 46.05 -53.13
CA ALA A 376 -3.48 46.42 -51.77
C ALA A 376 -2.34 46.54 -50.75
N LYS A 377 -1.26 45.74 -50.89
CA LYS A 377 -0.06 45.85 -50.04
C LYS A 377 0.93 46.98 -50.42
N ALA A 378 0.71 47.67 -51.54
CA ALA A 378 1.55 48.78 -52.00
C ALA A 378 0.94 50.17 -51.68
N GLU A 379 -0.37 50.25 -51.43
CA GLU A 379 -1.05 51.47 -50.93
C GLU A 379 -1.05 51.57 -49.39
N GLU A 380 -0.67 50.51 -48.67
CA GLU A 380 -0.49 50.51 -47.21
C GLU A 380 0.98 50.79 -46.77
N ALA A 381 1.88 51.03 -47.73
CA ALA A 381 3.30 51.29 -47.50
C ALA A 381 3.82 52.53 -48.26
N SER A 382 2.95 53.54 -48.41
CA SER A 382 3.28 54.92 -48.85
C SER A 382 2.63 55.94 -47.94
#